data_AF-A0A6J7IK27-F1
#
_entry.id   AF-A0A6J7IK27-F1
#
_cell.length_a   1.000
_cell.length_b   1.000
_cell.length_c   1.000
_cell.angle_alpha   90.00
_cell.angle_beta   90.00
_cell.angle_gamma   90.00
#
_symmetry.space_group_name_H-M   'P 1'
#
loop_
_entity.id
_entity.type
_entity.pdbx_description
1 polymer ?
#
loop_
_entity_poly.entity_id
_entity_poly.type
_entity_poly.pdbx_seq_one_letter_code
_entity_poly.pdbx_strand_id
1 'polypeptide(L)'
;MSLAERWPLPDHHDLRDELLTAWDRPGYHDRLHLAEVLDRLELLASSGAEFDLTTVALAAWFHDAVYEGGADDEERSARWAEQVLPAAYADEVARLVRMTAHHRPADDDEPACALSDADLAILAAPRERYDTYAAGVRADFAHVPEPDFRAGRAAVLRDLAAKPHLFHTAQARALWEATARANLEREISDLA
;
A
#
# COMPACT_ATOMS: atom_id res chain seq x y z
N MET A 1 -7.26 -16.53 -6.35
CA MET A 1 -6.32 -17.33 -5.56
C MET A 1 -6.43 -16.86 -4.11
N SER A 2 -6.27 -17.75 -3.14
CA SER A 2 -6.13 -17.36 -1.73
C SER A 2 -4.83 -16.58 -1.54
N LEU A 3 -4.73 -15.73 -0.52
CA LEU A 3 -3.47 -15.05 -0.19
C LEU A 3 -2.33 -16.05 0.01
N ALA A 4 -2.58 -17.19 0.66
CA ALA A 4 -1.55 -18.18 0.92
C ALA A 4 -0.93 -18.75 -0.38
N GLU A 5 -1.69 -18.85 -1.46
CA GLU A 5 -1.23 -19.31 -2.78
C GLU A 5 -0.43 -18.23 -3.54
N ARG A 6 -0.48 -16.98 -3.08
CA ARG A 6 0.21 -15.82 -3.66
C ARG A 6 1.52 -15.49 -2.94
N TRP A 7 1.93 -16.34 -1.99
CA TRP A 7 3.21 -16.22 -1.33
C TRP A 7 4.34 -16.41 -2.34
N PRO A 8 5.30 -15.47 -2.48
CA PRO A 8 6.27 -15.51 -3.59
C PRO A 8 7.36 -16.56 -3.43
N LEU A 9 7.65 -16.99 -2.20
CA LEU A 9 8.70 -17.98 -1.95
C LEU A 9 8.12 -19.41 -2.01
N PRO A 10 8.80 -20.36 -2.69
CA PRO A 10 8.35 -21.74 -2.75
C PRO A 10 8.41 -22.47 -1.39
N ASP A 11 9.13 -21.89 -0.43
CA ASP A 11 9.32 -22.32 0.95
C ASP A 11 8.92 -21.19 1.94
N HIS A 12 9.39 -21.24 3.19
CA HIS A 12 9.10 -20.24 4.24
C HIS A 12 7.58 -20.08 4.52
N HIS A 13 6.83 -21.18 4.48
CA HIS A 13 5.39 -21.17 4.77
C HIS A 13 5.07 -20.74 6.21
N ASP A 14 5.96 -21.01 7.17
CA ASP A 14 5.79 -20.54 8.55
C ASP A 14 5.78 -19.00 8.60
N LEU A 15 6.71 -18.35 7.88
CA LEU A 15 6.75 -16.88 7.76
C LEU A 15 5.51 -16.33 7.05
N ARG A 16 5.05 -16.99 5.97
CA ARG A 16 3.79 -16.64 5.32
C ARG A 16 2.63 -16.66 6.30
N ASP A 17 2.53 -17.70 7.14
CA ASP A 17 1.43 -17.87 8.08
C ASP A 17 1.51 -16.87 9.25
N GLU A 18 2.72 -16.50 9.68
CA GLU A 18 2.95 -15.38 10.61
C GLU A 18 2.47 -14.05 10.01
N LEU A 19 2.83 -13.75 8.76
CA LEU A 19 2.37 -12.55 8.07
C LEU A 19 0.85 -12.55 7.89
N LEU A 20 0.26 -13.67 7.47
CA LEU A 20 -1.20 -13.79 7.39
C LEU A 20 -1.87 -13.52 8.74
N THR A 21 -1.25 -13.91 9.85
CA THR A 21 -1.73 -13.59 11.20
C THR A 21 -1.59 -12.10 11.50
N ALA A 22 -0.48 -11.47 11.12
CA ALA A 22 -0.24 -10.05 11.31
C ALA A 22 -1.24 -9.16 10.54
N TRP A 23 -1.68 -9.60 9.36
CA TRP A 23 -2.72 -8.98 8.55
C TRP A 23 -4.16 -9.29 9.03
N ASP A 24 -4.35 -10.18 10.00
CA ASP A 24 -5.67 -10.60 10.50
C ASP A 24 -6.23 -9.63 11.54
N ARG A 25 -6.51 -8.41 11.10
CA ARG A 25 -6.96 -7.31 11.96
C ARG A 25 -8.14 -6.57 11.34
N PRO A 26 -9.04 -5.99 12.16
CA PRO A 26 -10.09 -5.12 11.65
C PRO A 26 -9.48 -3.81 11.15
N GLY A 27 -10.15 -3.15 10.21
CA GLY A 27 -9.68 -1.87 9.69
C GLY A 27 -9.55 -1.87 8.18
N TYR A 28 -8.86 -0.86 7.63
CA TYR A 28 -8.50 -0.88 6.22
C TYR A 28 -7.28 -1.76 5.96
N HIS A 29 -6.27 -1.68 6.83
CA HIS A 29 -5.01 -2.39 6.64
C HIS A 29 -5.18 -3.85 7.06
N ASP A 30 -5.95 -4.62 6.29
CA ASP A 30 -6.31 -6.01 6.54
C ASP A 30 -5.89 -6.93 5.39
N ARG A 31 -6.27 -8.20 5.47
CA ARG A 31 -6.01 -9.18 4.39
C ARG A 31 -6.64 -8.78 3.04
N LEU A 32 -7.74 -8.02 3.03
CA LEU A 32 -8.31 -7.54 1.79
C LEU A 32 -7.40 -6.49 1.15
N HIS A 33 -6.87 -5.55 1.92
CA HIS A 33 -5.87 -4.58 1.42
C HIS A 33 -4.68 -5.29 0.77
N LEU A 34 -4.04 -6.23 1.49
CA LEU A 34 -2.92 -7.00 0.94
C LEU A 34 -3.29 -7.70 -0.38
N ALA A 35 -4.45 -8.35 -0.45
CA ALA A 35 -4.91 -9.02 -1.67
C ALA A 35 -5.07 -8.03 -2.83
N GLU A 36 -5.61 -6.85 -2.58
CA GLU A 36 -5.79 -5.85 -3.61
C GLU A 36 -4.46 -5.25 -4.09
N VAL A 37 -3.49 -5.01 -3.19
CA VAL A 37 -2.14 -4.55 -3.57
C VAL A 37 -1.47 -5.58 -4.48
N LEU A 38 -1.52 -6.86 -4.13
CA LEU A 38 -0.97 -7.93 -4.96
C LEU A 38 -1.68 -8.00 -6.33
N ASP A 39 -3.01 -7.81 -6.39
CA ASP A 39 -3.76 -7.80 -7.66
C ASP A 39 -3.32 -6.65 -8.56
N ARG A 40 -3.04 -5.49 -7.96
CA ARG A 40 -2.58 -4.29 -8.67
C ARG A 40 -1.15 -4.46 -9.18
N LEU A 41 -0.26 -5.12 -8.42
CA LEU A 41 1.09 -5.47 -8.90
C LEU A 41 1.03 -6.40 -10.11
N GLU A 42 0.20 -7.45 -10.06
CA GLU A 42 -0.01 -8.35 -11.20
C GLU A 42 -0.59 -7.61 -12.42
N LEU A 43 -1.52 -6.67 -12.20
CA LEU A 43 -2.06 -5.83 -13.27
C LEU A 43 -1.01 -4.91 -13.89
N LEU A 44 -0.14 -4.29 -13.08
CA LEU A 44 0.94 -3.45 -13.60
C LEU A 44 1.95 -4.26 -14.42
N ALA A 45 2.37 -5.41 -13.91
CA ALA A 45 3.28 -6.31 -14.60
C ALA A 45 2.69 -6.78 -15.94
N SER A 46 1.42 -7.20 -15.96
CA SER A 46 0.73 -7.62 -17.19
C SER A 46 0.45 -6.46 -18.16
N SER A 47 0.45 -5.21 -17.68
CA SER A 47 0.35 -3.99 -18.49
C SER A 47 1.69 -3.49 -19.02
N GLY A 48 2.78 -4.21 -18.73
CA GLY A 48 4.13 -3.93 -19.26
C GLY A 48 4.98 -3.01 -18.38
N ALA A 49 4.66 -2.84 -17.11
CA ALA A 49 5.61 -2.27 -16.16
C ALA A 49 6.73 -3.30 -15.87
N GLU A 50 7.98 -2.85 -15.85
CA GLU A 50 9.15 -3.71 -15.69
C GLU A 50 9.68 -3.62 -14.25
N PHE A 51 9.53 -4.68 -13.46
CA PHE A 51 10.08 -4.82 -12.12
C PHE A 51 10.15 -6.30 -11.73
N ASP A 52 10.95 -6.64 -10.73
CA ASP A 52 10.95 -8.00 -10.16
C ASP A 52 9.71 -8.21 -9.28
N LEU A 53 8.71 -8.88 -9.86
CA LEU A 53 7.44 -9.16 -9.18
C LEU A 53 7.63 -9.94 -7.88
N THR A 54 8.61 -10.84 -7.78
CA THR A 54 8.84 -11.61 -6.55
C THR A 54 9.27 -10.69 -5.42
N THR A 55 10.26 -9.83 -5.65
CA THR A 55 10.77 -8.88 -4.65
C THR A 55 9.71 -7.85 -4.26
N VAL A 56 9.00 -7.28 -5.23
CA VAL A 56 7.97 -6.26 -4.95
C VAL A 56 6.75 -6.87 -4.25
N ALA A 57 6.36 -8.10 -4.62
CA ALA A 57 5.31 -8.81 -3.90
C ALA A 57 5.71 -9.08 -2.45
N LEU A 58 6.95 -9.50 -2.18
CA LEU A 58 7.44 -9.63 -0.80
C LEU A 58 7.35 -8.30 -0.05
N ALA A 59 7.73 -7.18 -0.66
CA ALA A 59 7.54 -5.87 -0.05
C ALA A 59 6.06 -5.55 0.24
N ALA A 60 5.13 -5.90 -0.65
CA ALA A 60 3.70 -5.78 -0.38
C ALA A 60 3.25 -6.64 0.81
N TRP A 61 3.76 -7.86 0.98
CA TRP A 61 3.47 -8.70 2.15
C TRP A 61 3.95 -8.07 3.47
N PHE A 62 5.02 -7.28 3.44
CA PHE A 62 5.61 -6.68 4.63
C PHE A 62 5.16 -5.25 4.93
N HIS A 63 4.74 -4.44 3.95
CA HIS A 63 4.69 -2.97 4.12
C HIS A 63 3.90 -2.49 5.35
N ASP A 64 2.72 -3.08 5.60
CA ASP A 64 1.94 -2.85 6.82
C ASP A 64 1.82 -4.12 7.68
N ALA A 65 2.78 -5.04 7.62
CA ALA A 65 2.73 -6.25 8.45
C ALA A 65 2.73 -5.90 9.95
N VAL A 66 3.46 -4.85 10.33
CA VAL A 66 3.29 -4.16 11.61
C VAL A 66 2.42 -2.92 11.38
N TYR A 67 1.33 -2.78 12.15
CA TYR A 67 0.46 -1.61 12.05
C TYR A 67 -0.21 -1.34 13.40
N GLU A 68 0.32 -0.35 14.12
CA GLU A 68 -0.21 0.18 15.38
C GLU A 68 -0.77 1.61 15.22
N GLY A 69 -0.74 2.15 13.99
CA GLY A 69 -1.11 3.53 13.68
C GLY A 69 -0.02 4.54 14.07
N GLY A 70 1.22 4.07 14.20
CA GLY A 70 2.39 4.83 14.63
C GLY A 70 3.26 5.29 13.46
N ALA A 71 4.07 6.33 13.68
CA ALA A 71 4.99 6.86 12.67
C ALA A 71 6.21 5.96 12.38
N ASP A 72 6.37 4.87 13.11
CA ASP A 72 7.47 3.90 12.98
C ASP A 72 7.01 2.52 12.49
N ASP A 73 5.74 2.37 12.12
CA ASP A 73 5.16 1.10 11.68
C ASP A 73 5.88 0.53 10.45
N GLU A 74 6.13 1.36 9.41
CA GLU A 74 6.84 0.93 8.21
C GLU A 74 8.30 0.59 8.51
N GLU A 75 8.96 1.30 9.44
CA GLU A 75 10.33 0.97 9.86
C GLU A 75 10.37 -0.37 10.60
N ARG A 76 9.36 -0.66 11.44
CA ARG A 76 9.25 -1.95 12.15
C ARG A 76 8.96 -3.10 11.18
N SER A 77 8.07 -2.89 10.22
CA SER A 77 7.80 -3.80 9.12
C SER A 77 9.06 -4.09 8.28
N ALA A 78 9.83 -3.05 7.94
CA ALA A 78 11.07 -3.18 7.19
C ALA A 78 12.13 -3.98 7.98
N ARG A 79 12.32 -3.68 9.27
CA ARG A 79 13.23 -4.44 10.13
C ARG A 79 12.82 -5.90 10.30
N TRP A 80 11.51 -6.17 10.33
CA TRP A 80 11.04 -7.54 10.34
C TRP A 80 11.49 -8.26 9.06
N ALA A 81 11.28 -7.66 7.89
CA ALA A 81 11.75 -8.20 6.62
C ALA A 81 13.26 -8.48 6.60
N GLU A 82 14.09 -7.55 7.08
CA GLU A 82 15.56 -7.72 7.16
C GLU A 82 15.98 -8.93 8.00
N GLN A 83 15.22 -9.24 9.06
CA GLN A 83 15.56 -10.30 9.99
C GLN A 83 15.18 -11.70 9.50
N VAL A 84 14.10 -11.82 8.74
CA VAL A 84 13.46 -13.11 8.45
C VAL A 84 13.56 -13.53 6.99
N LEU A 85 13.82 -12.60 6.08
CA LEU A 85 13.96 -12.93 4.66
C LEU A 85 15.37 -13.45 4.33
N PRO A 86 15.49 -14.30 3.29
CA PRO A 86 16.79 -14.63 2.72
C PRO A 86 17.55 -13.36 2.30
N ALA A 87 18.88 -13.37 2.46
CA ALA A 87 19.75 -12.23 2.12
C ALA A 87 19.61 -11.72 0.68
N ALA A 88 19.12 -12.56 -0.25
CA ALA A 88 18.84 -12.15 -1.63
C ALA A 88 17.69 -11.13 -1.76
N TYR A 89 16.80 -11.05 -0.77
CA TYR A 89 15.62 -10.18 -0.78
C TYR A 89 15.61 -9.16 0.37
N ALA A 90 16.23 -9.49 1.50
CA ALA A 90 16.13 -8.76 2.77
C ALA A 90 16.33 -7.23 2.62
N ASP A 91 17.46 -6.81 2.07
CA ASP A 91 17.81 -5.38 1.97
C ASP A 91 16.85 -4.61 1.04
N GLU A 92 16.52 -5.19 -0.12
CA GLU A 92 15.67 -4.53 -1.10
C GLU A 92 14.21 -4.46 -0.65
N VAL A 93 13.68 -5.56 -0.08
CA VAL A 93 12.33 -5.56 0.49
C VAL A 93 12.22 -4.53 1.61
N ALA A 94 13.20 -4.46 2.51
CA ALA A 94 13.19 -3.49 3.59
C ALA A 94 13.28 -2.04 3.08
N ARG A 95 14.08 -1.78 2.03
CA ARG A 95 14.14 -0.47 1.37
C ARG A 95 12.80 -0.07 0.77
N LEU A 96 12.13 -0.99 0.07
CA LEU A 96 10.83 -0.77 -0.54
C LEU A 96 9.73 -0.54 0.50
N VAL A 97 9.73 -1.30 1.60
CA VAL A 97 8.81 -1.08 2.72
C VAL A 97 9.02 0.30 3.34
N ARG A 98 10.26 0.73 3.59
CA ARG A 98 10.51 2.09 4.12
C ARG A 98 10.00 3.20 3.19
N MET A 99 10.00 2.97 1.89
CA MET A 99 9.51 3.94 0.90
C MET A 99 8.00 4.17 1.02
N THR A 100 7.21 3.19 1.46
CA THR A 100 5.75 3.34 1.62
C THR A 100 5.37 4.35 2.69
N ALA A 101 6.24 4.62 3.68
CA ALA A 101 6.02 5.65 4.69
C ALA A 101 5.76 7.06 4.10
N HIS A 102 6.22 7.32 2.87
CA HIS A 102 6.03 8.61 2.22
C HIS A 102 5.47 8.53 0.79
N HIS A 103 5.49 7.37 0.13
CA HIS A 103 5.05 7.19 -1.26
C HIS A 103 5.67 8.24 -2.21
N ARG A 104 7.00 8.35 -2.15
CA ARG A 104 7.80 9.27 -2.97
C ARG A 104 9.04 8.54 -3.49
N PRO A 105 8.86 7.50 -4.33
CA PRO A 105 9.97 6.85 -5.00
C PRO A 105 10.67 7.83 -5.96
N ALA A 106 11.93 7.53 -6.29
CA ALA A 106 12.60 8.20 -7.40
C ALA A 106 11.97 7.75 -8.73
N ASP A 107 11.93 8.64 -9.72
CA ASP A 107 11.25 8.37 -11.01
C ASP A 107 11.90 7.22 -11.80
N ASP A 108 13.17 6.90 -11.52
CA ASP A 108 13.95 5.81 -12.12
C ASP A 108 14.08 4.57 -11.22
N ASP A 109 13.29 4.49 -10.14
CA ASP A 109 13.23 3.34 -9.23
C ASP A 109 11.95 2.54 -9.52
N GLU A 110 11.98 1.70 -10.55
CA GLU A 110 10.77 0.99 -11.02
C GLU A 110 10.12 0.10 -9.94
N PRO A 111 10.86 -0.67 -9.12
CA PRO A 111 10.27 -1.46 -8.04
C PRO A 111 9.54 -0.60 -7.01
N ALA A 112 10.11 0.54 -6.61
CA ALA A 112 9.49 1.44 -5.64
C ALA A 112 8.29 2.18 -6.24
N CYS A 113 8.38 2.58 -7.51
CA CYS A 113 7.24 3.12 -8.27
C CYS A 113 6.08 2.13 -8.32
N ALA A 114 6.35 0.86 -8.66
CA ALA A 114 5.33 -0.18 -8.75
C ALA A 114 4.66 -0.46 -7.39
N LEU A 115 5.44 -0.56 -6.30
CA LEU A 115 4.87 -0.76 -4.97
C LEU A 115 4.01 0.43 -4.54
N SER A 116 4.53 1.65 -4.70
CA SER A 116 3.79 2.87 -4.34
C SER A 116 2.50 3.00 -5.14
N ASP A 117 2.54 2.67 -6.44
CA ASP A 117 1.37 2.74 -7.31
C ASP A 117 0.31 1.70 -6.92
N ALA A 118 0.74 0.47 -6.67
CA ALA A 118 -0.16 -0.62 -6.29
C ALA A 118 -0.80 -0.39 -4.91
N ASP A 119 -0.06 0.18 -3.96
CA ASP A 119 -0.61 0.51 -2.66
C ASP A 119 -1.65 1.65 -2.75
N LEU A 120 -1.30 2.73 -3.45
CA LEU A 120 -2.19 3.89 -3.62
C LEU A 120 -3.35 3.65 -4.61
N ALA A 121 -3.40 2.53 -5.34
CA ALA A 121 -4.45 2.32 -6.34
C ALA A 121 -5.85 2.13 -5.76
N ILE A 122 -5.98 1.90 -4.44
CA ILE A 122 -7.27 2.00 -3.74
C ILE A 122 -7.94 3.35 -4.00
N LEU A 123 -7.15 4.41 -4.21
CA LEU A 123 -7.67 5.73 -4.48
C LEU A 123 -8.46 5.78 -5.79
N ALA A 124 -8.14 4.92 -6.75
CA ALA A 124 -8.85 4.78 -8.01
C ALA A 124 -9.97 3.72 -7.98
N ALA A 125 -10.31 3.17 -6.81
CA ALA A 125 -11.36 2.18 -6.70
C ALA A 125 -12.74 2.74 -7.12
N PRO A 126 -13.66 1.87 -7.58
CA PRO A 126 -15.06 2.24 -7.74
C PRO A 126 -15.62 2.87 -6.47
N ARG A 127 -16.54 3.83 -6.62
CA ARG A 127 -17.05 4.68 -5.54
C ARG A 127 -17.42 3.91 -4.27
N GLU A 128 -18.18 2.82 -4.40
CA GLU A 128 -18.61 2.01 -3.26
C GLU A 128 -17.43 1.45 -2.47
N ARG A 129 -16.43 0.88 -3.17
CA ARG A 129 -15.22 0.34 -2.53
C ARG A 129 -14.35 1.43 -1.91
N TYR A 130 -14.25 2.59 -2.57
CA TYR A 130 -13.56 3.76 -2.02
C TYR A 130 -14.22 4.24 -0.73
N ASP A 131 -15.55 4.34 -0.70
CA ASP A 131 -16.29 4.77 0.49
C ASP A 131 -16.09 3.77 1.64
N THR A 132 -16.03 2.45 1.36
CA THR A 132 -15.63 1.42 2.34
C THR A 132 -14.19 1.61 2.83
N TYR A 133 -13.25 1.93 1.93
CA TYR A 133 -11.86 2.23 2.30
C TYR A 133 -11.78 3.42 3.25
N ALA A 134 -12.42 4.54 2.92
CA ALA A 134 -12.40 5.74 3.74
C ALA A 134 -13.00 5.49 5.13
N ALA A 135 -14.09 4.69 5.20
CA ALA A 135 -14.66 4.26 6.48
C ALA A 135 -13.72 3.33 7.27
N GLY A 136 -12.99 2.43 6.59
CA GLY A 136 -11.95 1.60 7.20
C GLY A 136 -10.83 2.42 7.80
N VAL A 137 -10.29 3.40 7.06
CA VAL A 137 -9.30 4.36 7.58
C VAL A 137 -9.85 5.14 8.77
N ARG A 138 -11.13 5.57 8.72
CA ARG A 138 -11.74 6.22 9.88
C ARG A 138 -11.77 5.32 11.12
N ALA A 139 -12.02 4.02 10.94
CA ALA A 139 -12.02 3.04 12.03
C ALA A 139 -10.62 2.85 12.63
N ASP A 140 -9.57 2.80 11.81
CA ASP A 140 -8.18 2.69 12.28
C ASP A 140 -7.80 3.85 13.22
N PHE A 141 -8.29 5.04 12.91
CA PHE A 141 -8.07 6.25 13.70
C PHE A 141 -9.22 6.56 14.66
N ALA A 142 -10.06 5.59 15.06
CA ALA A 142 -11.22 5.84 15.94
C ALA A 142 -10.83 6.48 17.29
N HIS A 143 -9.59 6.32 17.72
CA HIS A 143 -9.00 6.94 18.91
C HIS A 143 -8.70 8.44 18.75
N VAL A 144 -8.62 8.95 17.51
CA VAL A 144 -8.39 10.36 17.19
C VAL A 144 -9.72 11.12 17.19
N PRO A 145 -9.82 12.28 17.88
CA PRO A 145 -11.01 13.12 17.83
C PRO A 145 -11.42 13.50 16.41
N GLU A 146 -12.73 13.55 16.15
CA GLU A 146 -13.27 13.78 14.80
C GLU A 146 -12.72 15.04 14.10
N PRO A 147 -12.61 16.22 14.77
CA PRO A 147 -12.05 17.40 14.10
C PRO A 147 -10.59 17.21 13.67
N ASP A 148 -9.78 16.56 14.52
CA ASP A 148 -8.37 16.33 14.27
C ASP A 148 -8.16 15.29 13.16
N PHE A 149 -8.97 14.22 13.17
CA PHE A 149 -8.98 13.23 12.09
C PHE A 149 -9.34 13.87 10.75
N ARG A 150 -10.44 14.65 10.69
CA ARG A 150 -10.87 15.31 9.45
C ARG A 150 -9.80 16.25 8.91
N ALA A 151 -9.19 17.05 9.78
CA ALA A 151 -8.11 17.96 9.40
C ALA A 151 -6.87 17.21 8.89
N GLY A 152 -6.43 16.16 9.60
CA GLY A 152 -5.28 15.34 9.23
C GLY A 152 -5.51 14.58 7.92
N ARG A 153 -6.66 13.91 7.79
CA ARG A 153 -7.05 13.20 6.57
C ARG A 153 -7.11 14.13 5.37
N ALA A 154 -7.76 15.29 5.50
CA ALA A 154 -7.82 16.28 4.42
C ALA A 154 -6.41 16.81 4.05
N ALA A 155 -5.50 16.96 5.01
CA ALA A 155 -4.12 17.35 4.74
C ALA A 155 -3.37 16.29 3.91
N VAL A 156 -3.47 15.02 4.28
CA VAL A 156 -2.87 13.89 3.54
C VAL A 156 -3.40 13.85 2.09
N LEU A 157 -4.72 13.90 1.92
CA LEU A 157 -5.32 13.84 0.58
C LEU A 157 -4.95 15.05 -0.28
N ARG A 158 -4.83 16.25 0.32
CA ARG A 158 -4.37 17.44 -0.39
C ARG A 158 -2.89 17.34 -0.79
N ASP A 159 -2.02 16.79 0.06
CA ASP A 159 -0.61 16.56 -0.30
C ASP A 159 -0.50 15.59 -1.48
N LEU A 160 -1.25 14.49 -1.45
CA LEU A 160 -1.33 13.53 -2.56
C LEU A 160 -1.86 14.19 -3.85
N ALA A 161 -2.97 14.94 -3.75
CA ALA A 161 -3.60 15.60 -4.90
C ALA A 161 -2.71 16.71 -5.51
N ALA A 162 -1.86 17.34 -4.70
CA ALA A 162 -0.93 18.38 -5.14
C ALA A 162 0.26 17.84 -5.95
N LYS A 163 0.54 16.53 -5.89
CA LYS A 163 1.57 15.91 -6.74
C LYS A 163 1.20 16.08 -8.21
N PRO A 164 2.17 16.39 -9.11
CA PRO A 164 1.92 16.44 -10.56
C PRO A 164 1.31 15.15 -11.11
N HIS A 165 1.73 14.01 -10.55
CA HIS A 165 1.15 12.69 -10.78
C HIS A 165 0.99 11.99 -9.43
N LEU A 166 -0.18 11.38 -9.19
CA LEU A 166 -0.40 10.53 -8.01
C LEU A 166 0.35 9.21 -8.18
N PHE A 167 0.35 8.69 -9.41
CA PHE A 167 1.01 7.46 -9.79
C PHE A 167 2.30 7.71 -10.56
N HIS A 168 3.29 6.83 -10.43
CA HIS A 168 4.64 6.99 -10.96
C HIS A 168 4.82 6.28 -12.32
N THR A 169 4.38 5.04 -12.44
CA THR A 169 4.48 4.28 -13.70
C THR A 169 3.51 4.80 -14.75
N ALA A 170 3.88 4.73 -16.03
CA ALA A 170 3.01 5.14 -17.12
C ALA A 170 1.70 4.33 -17.15
N GLN A 171 1.79 3.04 -16.81
CA GLN A 171 0.67 2.11 -16.72
C GLN A 171 -0.32 2.55 -15.63
N ALA A 172 0.16 2.78 -14.40
CA ALA A 172 -0.69 3.22 -13.29
C ALA A 172 -1.34 4.58 -13.58
N ARG A 173 -0.60 5.53 -14.14
CA ARG A 173 -1.16 6.84 -14.55
C ARG A 173 -2.31 6.67 -15.53
N ALA A 174 -2.14 5.83 -16.55
CA ALA A 174 -3.17 5.57 -17.55
C ALA A 174 -4.40 4.85 -16.97
N LEU A 175 -4.19 3.93 -16.04
CA LEU A 175 -5.26 3.12 -15.44
C LEU A 175 -6.05 3.87 -14.36
N TRP A 176 -5.39 4.69 -13.54
CA TRP A 176 -5.91 5.05 -12.22
C TRP A 176 -5.96 6.55 -11.93
N GLU A 177 -5.12 7.38 -12.55
CA GLU A 177 -4.91 8.79 -12.18
C GLU A 177 -6.22 9.59 -12.16
N ALA A 178 -7.00 9.53 -13.24
CA ALA A 178 -8.22 10.32 -13.37
C ALA A 178 -9.27 9.96 -12.30
N THR A 179 -9.48 8.65 -12.09
CA THR A 179 -10.43 8.16 -11.08
C THR A 179 -9.96 8.49 -9.66
N ALA A 180 -8.66 8.32 -9.38
CA ALA A 180 -8.09 8.66 -8.09
C ALA A 180 -8.27 10.13 -7.74
N ARG A 181 -7.97 11.04 -8.68
CA ARG A 181 -8.17 12.48 -8.46
C ARG A 181 -9.63 12.84 -8.19
N ALA A 182 -10.56 12.28 -8.95
CA ALA A 182 -11.99 12.52 -8.73
C ALA A 182 -12.47 12.02 -7.35
N ASN A 183 -11.94 10.88 -6.88
CA ASN A 183 -12.24 10.37 -5.54
C ASN A 183 -11.63 11.25 -4.44
N LEU A 184 -10.37 11.68 -4.58
CA LEU A 184 -9.72 12.58 -3.63
C LEU A 184 -10.46 13.92 -3.52
N GLU A 185 -10.82 14.53 -4.64
CA GLU A 185 -11.56 15.80 -4.67
C GLU A 185 -12.91 15.69 -3.93
N ARG A 186 -13.61 14.57 -4.11
CA ARG A 186 -14.86 14.29 -3.40
C ARG A 186 -14.61 14.19 -1.90
N GLU A 187 -13.70 13.32 -1.48
CA GLU A 187 -13.45 13.09 -0.05
C GLU A 187 -12.96 14.38 0.63
N ILE A 188 -12.08 15.16 0.00
CA ILE A 188 -11.63 16.46 0.51
C ILE A 188 -12.81 17.41 0.71
N SER A 189 -13.79 17.41 -0.20
CA SER A 189 -14.99 18.24 -0.09
C SER A 189 -15.91 17.79 1.04
N ASP A 190 -16.03 16.49 1.27
CA ASP A 190 -16.82 15.90 2.36
C ASP A 190 -16.15 16.07 3.74
N LEU A 191 -14.83 16.30 3.77
CA LEU A 191 -14.02 16.55 4.96
C LEU A 191 -13.91 18.03 5.36
N ALA A 192 -14.20 18.95 4.44
CA ALA A 192 -14.29 20.40 4.71
C ALA A 192 -15.45 20.74 5.67
#